data_AF-A0A3P8BRM1-F1
#
_entry.id   AF-A0A3P8BRM1-F1
#
_cell.length_a   1.000
_cell.length_b   1.000
_cell.length_c   1.000
_cell.angle_alpha   90.00
_cell.angle_beta   90.00
_cell.angle_gamma   90.00
#
_symmetry.space_group_name_H-M   'P 1'
#
loop_
_entity.id
_entity.type
_entity.pdbx_description
1 polymer ?
#
loop_
_entity_poly.entity_id
_entity_poly.type
_entity_poly.pdbx_seq_one_letter_code
_entity_poly.pdbx_strand_id
1 'polypeptide(L)'
;MASRKTIEDFYVHTDVATVRLDELNDFGKVKPTKGATHYFAHFLAFLDRNIGLRHLFLLSVLVVYSLIGGYVFYYFETNGEAEAVPARKAEMDRKIMEIVNRYKNDNSNLTLAEKAAALKEDYKAILMSDGVFKWSTYYKTDEPDHWKWTLGSSFFYSMNVYTTVGYGSIAPETFEARCFTMLYGTLFCPLTWIIIRDLGQLALVYLTTVYARLKLRFMDGNEKADQLYMLPYSICVGICAVIMVVGSVWVYYYDALSGPPDTGLDWFLSMYFTFQTFTTIGLGDVMPNNIPFSPILCTVFFFSLPMLKVINRLSYLSMENGVHG
;
A
#
# COMPACT_ATOMS: atom_id res chain seq x y z
N MET A 1 -28.42 -13.53 30.75
CA MET A 1 -27.02 -13.90 31.03
C MET A 1 -26.25 -13.93 29.71
N ALA A 2 -25.81 -12.76 29.26
CA ALA A 2 -24.88 -12.68 28.14
C ALA A 2 -23.50 -13.06 28.69
N SER A 3 -23.02 -14.26 28.35
CA SER A 3 -21.66 -14.68 28.70
C SER A 3 -20.66 -13.71 28.07
N ARG A 4 -19.73 -13.19 28.89
CA ARG A 4 -18.61 -12.39 28.43
C ARG A 4 -17.78 -13.26 27.49
N LYS A 5 -17.88 -13.03 26.17
CA LYS A 5 -17.08 -13.75 25.18
C LYS A 5 -15.60 -13.62 25.56
N THR A 6 -15.00 -14.75 25.90
CA THR A 6 -13.58 -14.90 26.20
C THR A 6 -12.80 -14.92 24.90
N ILE A 7 -11.47 -14.75 24.96
CA ILE A 7 -10.59 -14.86 23.78
C ILE A 7 -10.80 -16.20 23.05
N GLU A 8 -11.14 -17.27 23.79
CA GLU A 8 -11.41 -18.60 23.26
C GLU A 8 -12.70 -18.67 22.42
N ASP A 9 -13.76 -17.93 22.81
CA ASP A 9 -15.03 -17.88 22.07
C ASP A 9 -14.91 -17.21 20.69
N PHE A 10 -13.83 -16.46 20.45
CA PHE A 10 -13.55 -15.81 19.15
C PHE A 10 -12.87 -16.72 18.13
N TYR A 11 -12.32 -17.86 18.54
CA TYR A 11 -11.74 -18.85 17.62
C TYR A 11 -12.81 -19.73 16.94
N VAL A 12 -14.08 -19.61 17.36
CA VAL A 12 -15.24 -20.27 16.75
C VAL A 12 -15.80 -19.43 15.59
N HIS A 13 -14.99 -19.25 14.54
CA HIS A 13 -15.46 -18.75 13.25
C HIS A 13 -14.95 -19.70 12.17
N THR A 14 -15.58 -20.87 12.07
CA THR A 14 -15.32 -21.83 11.00
C THR A 14 -16.61 -22.13 10.25
N ASP A 15 -17.27 -21.09 9.74
CA ASP A 15 -18.15 -21.26 8.58
C ASP A 15 -17.28 -21.28 7.33
N VAL A 16 -16.59 -22.40 7.12
CA VAL A 16 -16.01 -22.70 5.81
C VAL A 16 -17.17 -23.02 4.88
N ALA A 17 -17.18 -22.42 3.69
CA ALA A 17 -18.21 -22.72 2.69
C ALA A 17 -18.25 -24.23 2.44
N THR A 18 -19.35 -24.88 2.82
CA THR A 18 -19.61 -26.30 2.57
C THR A 18 -20.79 -26.39 1.61
N VAL A 19 -20.64 -27.21 0.56
CA VAL A 19 -21.71 -27.48 -0.41
C VAL A 19 -22.14 -28.92 -0.20
N ARG A 20 -23.44 -29.16 -0.02
CA ARG A 20 -23.94 -30.53 0.09
C ARG A 20 -24.22 -31.12 -1.29
N LEU A 21 -23.83 -32.39 -1.48
CA LEU A 21 -23.93 -33.08 -2.77
C LEU A 21 -25.38 -33.35 -3.23
N ASP A 22 -26.33 -33.37 -2.30
CA ASP A 22 -27.77 -33.51 -2.55
C ASP A 22 -28.40 -32.23 -3.12
N GLU A 23 -27.92 -31.05 -2.72
CA GLU A 23 -28.34 -29.75 -3.28
C GLU A 23 -27.95 -29.58 -4.77
N LEU A 24 -26.90 -30.30 -5.22
CA LEU A 24 -26.49 -30.36 -6.63
C LEU A 24 -27.39 -31.27 -7.48
N ASN A 25 -28.27 -32.09 -6.89
CA ASN A 25 -29.13 -33.00 -7.66
C ASN A 25 -30.57 -32.48 -7.81
N ASP A 26 -30.96 -31.42 -7.09
CA ASP A 26 -32.31 -30.83 -7.12
C ASP A 26 -32.46 -29.76 -8.23
N PHE A 27 -31.88 -30.02 -9.41
CA PHE A 27 -32.04 -29.19 -10.61
C PHE A 27 -33.43 -29.41 -11.23
N GLY A 28 -34.44 -28.91 -10.51
CA GLY A 28 -35.86 -29.03 -10.81
C GLY A 28 -36.25 -28.59 -12.23
N LYS A 29 -37.06 -29.44 -12.86
CA LYS A 29 -37.70 -29.27 -14.17
C LYS A 29 -38.74 -28.14 -14.11
N VAL A 30 -38.46 -26.99 -14.71
CA VAL A 30 -39.45 -25.91 -14.90
C VAL A 30 -39.93 -25.89 -16.36
N LYS A 31 -41.25 -25.84 -16.57
CA LYS A 31 -41.89 -25.85 -17.91
C LYS A 31 -41.77 -24.48 -18.59
N PRO A 32 -41.50 -24.40 -19.92
CA PRO A 32 -41.29 -23.13 -20.60
C PRO A 32 -42.60 -22.44 -21.00
N THR A 33 -42.70 -21.13 -20.81
CA THR A 33 -43.72 -20.27 -21.45
C THR A 33 -43.05 -19.19 -22.30
N LYS A 34 -43.67 -18.83 -23.42
CA LYS A 34 -43.04 -18.09 -24.54
C LYS A 34 -43.20 -16.58 -24.39
N GLY A 35 -42.09 -15.85 -24.25
CA GLY A 35 -42.05 -14.37 -24.33
C GLY A 35 -40.64 -13.79 -24.14
N ALA A 36 -40.30 -12.68 -24.78
CA ALA A 36 -38.98 -12.04 -24.70
C ALA A 36 -38.61 -11.57 -23.27
N THR A 37 -39.59 -11.06 -22.53
CA THR A 37 -39.45 -10.71 -21.10
C THR A 37 -39.20 -11.94 -20.22
N HIS A 38 -39.76 -13.09 -20.58
CA HIS A 38 -39.50 -14.35 -19.90
C HIS A 38 -38.08 -14.85 -20.16
N TYR A 39 -37.55 -14.71 -21.38
CA TYR A 39 -36.14 -15.07 -21.66
C TYR A 39 -35.16 -14.22 -20.85
N PHE A 40 -35.43 -12.91 -20.74
CA PHE A 40 -34.61 -12.02 -19.92
C PHE A 40 -34.73 -12.34 -18.41
N ALA A 41 -35.94 -12.55 -17.90
CA ALA A 41 -36.16 -12.94 -16.50
C ALA A 41 -35.57 -14.31 -16.17
N HIS A 42 -35.67 -15.29 -17.06
CA HIS A 42 -35.05 -16.61 -16.90
C HIS A 42 -33.53 -16.54 -16.97
N PHE A 43 -32.98 -15.68 -17.83
CA PHE A 43 -31.54 -15.42 -17.88
C PHE A 43 -31.04 -14.77 -16.58
N LEU A 44 -31.76 -13.77 -16.07
CA LEU A 44 -31.45 -13.15 -14.77
C LEU A 44 -31.58 -14.14 -13.61
N ALA A 45 -32.62 -14.97 -13.58
CA ALA A 45 -32.80 -16.00 -12.57
C ALA A 45 -31.72 -17.10 -12.66
N PHE A 46 -31.29 -17.45 -13.87
CA PHE A 46 -30.16 -18.35 -14.11
C PHE A 46 -28.84 -17.76 -13.62
N LEU A 47 -28.59 -16.47 -13.88
CA LEU A 47 -27.42 -15.75 -13.38
C LEU A 47 -27.44 -15.63 -11.85
N ASP A 48 -28.59 -15.31 -11.27
CA ASP A 48 -28.75 -15.24 -9.82
C ASP A 48 -28.51 -16.58 -9.15
N ARG A 49 -29.05 -17.66 -9.74
CA ARG A 49 -28.95 -19.01 -9.19
C ARG A 49 -27.53 -19.59 -9.27
N ASN A 50 -26.75 -19.26 -10.30
CA ASN A 50 -25.41 -19.83 -10.50
C ASN A 50 -24.26 -18.94 -10.02
N ILE A 51 -24.40 -17.62 -10.15
CA ILE A 51 -23.33 -16.64 -9.85
C ILE A 51 -23.76 -15.69 -8.73
N GLY A 52 -25.06 -15.43 -8.57
CA GLY A 52 -25.62 -14.41 -7.68
C GLY A 52 -25.53 -13.03 -8.31
N LEU A 53 -26.67 -12.38 -8.56
CA LEU A 53 -26.70 -11.04 -9.17
C LEU A 53 -25.98 -10.00 -8.30
N ARG A 54 -25.94 -10.24 -6.98
CA ARG A 54 -25.14 -9.44 -6.04
C ARG A 54 -23.65 -9.44 -6.38
N HIS A 55 -23.08 -10.60 -6.75
CA HIS A 55 -21.66 -10.70 -7.08
C HIS A 55 -21.36 -9.99 -8.41
N LEU A 56 -22.23 -10.14 -9.41
CA LEU A 56 -22.12 -9.40 -10.67
C LEU A 56 -22.23 -7.89 -10.49
N PHE A 57 -23.13 -7.43 -9.61
CA PHE A 57 -23.22 -6.01 -9.25
C PHE A 57 -21.93 -5.51 -8.58
N LEU A 58 -21.39 -6.22 -7.58
CA LEU A 58 -20.13 -5.85 -6.93
C LEU A 58 -18.95 -5.80 -7.91
N LEU A 59 -18.87 -6.74 -8.86
CA LEU A 59 -17.89 -6.72 -9.95
C LEU A 59 -18.10 -5.52 -10.88
N SER A 60 -19.35 -5.16 -11.19
CA SER A 60 -19.62 -3.98 -12.01
C SER A 60 -19.19 -2.68 -11.32
N VAL A 61 -19.40 -2.56 -10.01
CA VAL A 61 -18.93 -1.42 -9.20
C VAL A 61 -17.40 -1.32 -9.27
N LEU A 62 -16.69 -2.45 -9.14
CA LEU A 62 -15.23 -2.54 -9.31
C LEU A 62 -14.77 -2.00 -10.66
N VAL A 63 -15.39 -2.47 -11.75
CA VAL A 63 -15.07 -1.99 -13.10
C VAL A 63 -15.31 -0.48 -13.23
N VAL A 64 -16.44 0.02 -12.74
CA VAL A 64 -16.80 1.44 -12.86
C VAL A 64 -15.80 2.34 -12.13
N TYR A 65 -15.44 2.05 -10.88
CA TYR A 65 -14.47 2.90 -10.19
C TYR A 65 -13.05 2.75 -10.74
N SER A 66 -12.68 1.60 -11.30
CA SER A 66 -11.41 1.44 -12.02
C SER A 66 -11.35 2.30 -13.28
N LEU A 67 -12.45 2.40 -14.04
CA LEU A 67 -12.55 3.28 -15.20
C LEU A 67 -12.47 4.76 -14.81
N ILE A 68 -13.15 5.15 -13.73
CA ILE A 68 -13.08 6.52 -13.19
C ILE A 68 -11.64 6.84 -12.78
N GLY A 69 -11.00 5.98 -11.98
CA GLY A 69 -9.62 6.17 -11.56
C GLY A 69 -8.65 6.24 -12.73
N GLY A 70 -8.77 5.32 -13.69
CA GLY A 70 -7.96 5.29 -14.90
C GLY A 70 -8.10 6.57 -15.74
N TYR A 71 -9.31 7.10 -15.90
CA TYR A 71 -9.54 8.36 -16.59
C TYR A 71 -8.92 9.55 -15.85
N VAL A 72 -9.08 9.62 -14.53
CA VAL A 72 -8.53 10.72 -13.72
C VAL A 72 -7.00 10.73 -13.78
N PHE A 73 -6.35 9.58 -13.62
CA PHE A 73 -4.89 9.47 -13.76
C PHE A 73 -4.45 9.83 -15.18
N TYR A 74 -5.11 9.29 -16.21
CA TYR A 74 -4.82 9.64 -17.60
C TYR A 74 -4.90 11.15 -17.83
N TYR A 75 -5.93 11.81 -17.31
CA TYR A 75 -6.12 13.25 -17.47
C TYR A 75 -5.00 14.06 -16.81
N PHE A 76 -4.65 13.78 -15.56
CA PHE A 76 -3.62 14.55 -14.85
C PHE A 76 -2.20 14.23 -15.35
N GLU A 77 -1.86 12.95 -15.49
CA GLU A 77 -0.51 12.52 -15.88
C GLU A 77 -0.20 12.87 -17.34
N THR A 78 -1.15 12.73 -18.27
CA THR A 78 -0.89 13.09 -19.69
C THR A 78 -0.62 14.58 -19.83
N ASN A 79 -1.37 15.43 -19.10
CA ASN A 79 -1.15 16.87 -19.12
C ASN A 79 0.19 17.24 -18.46
N GLY A 80 0.53 16.59 -17.34
CA GLY A 80 1.81 16.76 -16.68
C GLY A 80 3.00 16.32 -17.56
N GLU A 81 2.90 15.16 -18.21
CA GLU A 81 3.93 14.66 -19.14
C GLU A 81 4.06 15.54 -20.39
N ALA A 82 2.95 16.04 -20.94
CA ALA A 82 2.95 16.92 -22.10
C ALA A 82 3.74 18.22 -21.84
N GLU A 83 3.81 18.69 -20.60
CA GLU A 83 4.62 19.84 -20.20
C GLU A 83 6.04 19.43 -19.78
N ALA A 84 6.18 18.41 -18.92
CA ALA A 84 7.45 18.04 -18.31
C ALA A 84 8.42 17.31 -19.27
N VAL A 85 7.92 16.47 -20.18
CA VAL A 85 8.78 15.68 -21.09
C VAL A 85 9.48 16.56 -22.12
N PRO A 86 8.82 17.50 -22.81
CA PRO A 86 9.50 18.42 -23.72
C PRO A 86 10.53 19.30 -23.00
N ALA A 87 10.22 19.76 -21.79
CA ALA A 87 11.16 20.55 -20.98
C ALA A 87 12.41 19.74 -20.58
N ARG A 88 12.23 18.52 -20.07
CA ARG A 88 13.35 17.61 -19.76
C ARG A 88 14.18 17.28 -21.00
N LYS A 89 13.54 17.00 -22.13
CA LYS A 89 14.21 16.75 -23.42
C LYS A 89 15.03 17.97 -23.87
N ALA A 90 14.45 19.17 -23.81
CA ALA A 90 15.14 20.40 -24.21
C ALA A 90 16.38 20.66 -23.34
N GLU A 91 16.29 20.41 -22.03
CA GLU A 91 17.44 20.52 -21.11
C GLU A 91 18.52 19.48 -21.40
N MET A 92 18.12 18.23 -21.70
CA MET A 92 19.06 17.18 -22.11
C MET A 92 19.75 17.54 -23.43
N ASP A 93 19.00 17.96 -24.44
CA ASP A 93 19.52 18.38 -25.75
C ASP A 93 20.48 19.56 -25.61
N ARG A 94 20.17 20.53 -24.73
CA ARG A 94 21.05 21.66 -24.41
C ARG A 94 22.39 21.17 -23.84
N LYS A 95 22.36 20.29 -22.84
CA LYS A 95 23.57 19.70 -22.26
C LYS A 95 24.38 18.91 -23.28
N ILE A 96 23.72 18.11 -24.12
CA ILE A 96 24.39 17.37 -25.20
C ILE A 96 25.09 18.32 -26.17
N MET A 97 24.42 19.41 -26.58
CA MET A 97 25.02 20.40 -27.47
C MET A 97 26.21 21.12 -26.84
N GLU A 98 26.16 21.42 -25.54
CA GLU A 98 27.29 21.99 -24.79
C GLU A 98 28.49 21.05 -24.78
N ILE A 99 28.26 19.76 -24.55
CA ILE A 99 29.29 18.72 -24.61
C ILE A 99 29.90 18.67 -26.01
N VAL A 100 29.08 18.55 -27.05
CA VAL A 100 29.55 18.45 -28.44
C VAL A 100 30.36 19.68 -28.84
N ASN A 101 29.88 20.89 -28.52
CA ASN A 101 30.60 22.13 -28.84
C ASN A 101 31.92 22.24 -28.09
N ARG A 102 31.97 21.82 -26.83
CA ARG A 102 33.19 21.77 -26.04
C ARG A 102 34.21 20.83 -26.67
N TYR A 103 33.81 19.62 -27.08
CA TYR A 103 34.69 18.65 -27.75
C TYR A 103 35.13 19.08 -29.15
N LYS A 104 34.25 19.72 -29.92
CA LYS A 104 34.56 20.18 -31.29
C LYS A 104 35.56 21.34 -31.28
N ASN A 105 35.45 22.24 -30.32
CA ASN A 105 36.33 23.39 -30.17
C ASN A 105 37.51 23.11 -29.22
N ASP A 106 37.71 21.85 -28.84
CA ASP A 106 38.74 21.45 -27.90
C ASP A 106 40.13 21.45 -28.55
N ASN A 107 40.85 22.56 -28.39
CA ASN A 107 42.26 22.68 -28.77
C ASN A 107 43.23 22.27 -27.64
N SER A 108 42.73 21.65 -26.56
CA SER A 108 43.55 21.30 -25.41
C SER A 108 44.36 20.02 -25.63
N ASN A 109 45.60 20.01 -25.14
CA ASN A 109 46.46 18.83 -25.06
C ASN A 109 46.10 17.93 -23.85
N LEU A 110 44.80 17.81 -23.54
CA LEU A 110 44.35 16.91 -22.47
C LEU A 110 44.59 15.45 -22.87
N THR A 111 45.00 14.66 -21.89
CA THR A 111 45.14 13.21 -22.03
C THR A 111 43.78 12.56 -22.23
N LEU A 112 43.78 11.34 -22.80
CA LEU A 112 42.54 10.56 -22.97
C LEU A 112 41.81 10.32 -21.63
N ALA A 113 42.56 10.18 -20.54
CA ALA A 113 42.02 9.98 -19.20
C ALA A 113 41.26 11.22 -18.70
N GLU A 114 41.81 12.42 -18.90
CA GLU A 114 41.16 13.68 -18.51
C GLU A 114 39.90 13.94 -19.33
N LYS A 115 39.93 13.65 -20.64
CA LYS A 115 38.73 13.74 -21.51
C LYS A 115 37.65 12.74 -21.06
N ALA A 116 38.03 11.50 -20.77
CA ALA A 116 37.10 10.49 -20.26
C ALA A 116 36.48 10.89 -18.90
N ALA A 117 37.27 11.51 -18.01
CA ALA A 117 36.77 12.01 -16.72
C ALA A 117 35.77 13.16 -16.90
N ALA A 118 36.06 14.12 -17.79
CA ALA A 118 35.13 15.21 -18.10
C ALA A 118 33.81 14.68 -18.69
N LEU A 119 33.87 13.74 -19.63
CA LEU A 119 32.67 13.10 -20.20
C LEU A 119 31.86 12.33 -19.14
N LYS A 120 32.55 11.70 -18.17
CA LYS A 120 31.90 11.01 -17.06
C LYS A 120 31.04 11.98 -16.24
N GLU A 121 31.57 13.15 -15.89
CA GLU A 121 30.81 14.17 -15.14
C GLU A 121 29.62 14.72 -15.94
N ASP A 122 29.81 14.94 -17.24
CA ASP A 122 28.73 15.33 -18.15
C ASP A 122 27.60 14.29 -18.19
N TYR A 123 27.96 13.00 -18.27
CA TYR A 123 26.99 11.91 -18.24
C TYR A 123 26.21 11.87 -16.92
N LYS A 124 26.87 12.09 -15.77
CA LYS A 124 26.18 12.20 -14.48
C LYS A 124 25.20 13.37 -14.47
N ALA A 125 25.60 14.53 -15.00
CA ALA A 125 24.73 15.69 -15.08
C ALA A 125 23.49 15.44 -15.94
N ILE A 126 23.60 14.63 -17.00
CA ILE A 126 22.46 14.19 -17.80
C ILE A 126 21.57 13.24 -16.98
N LEU A 127 22.14 12.25 -16.31
CA LEU A 127 21.38 11.33 -15.43
C LEU A 127 20.61 12.08 -14.33
N MET A 128 21.19 13.16 -13.79
CA MET A 128 20.53 14.00 -12.79
C MET A 128 19.34 14.75 -13.40
N SER A 129 19.50 15.30 -14.61
CA SER A 129 18.39 15.96 -15.34
C SER A 129 17.24 15.01 -15.67
N ASP A 130 17.55 13.74 -15.92
CA ASP A 130 16.56 12.71 -16.22
C ASP A 130 15.99 12.03 -14.93
N GLY A 131 16.48 12.43 -13.75
CA GLY A 131 16.01 11.92 -12.46
C GLY A 131 16.45 10.50 -12.12
N VAL A 132 17.31 9.88 -12.92
CA VAL A 132 17.76 8.48 -12.79
C VAL A 132 19.16 8.34 -12.19
N PHE A 133 19.78 9.45 -11.77
CA PHE A 133 21.11 9.40 -11.17
C PHE A 133 21.14 8.63 -9.85
N LYS A 134 20.14 8.82 -8.98
CA LYS A 134 20.07 8.16 -7.68
C LYS A 134 20.05 6.65 -7.88
N TRP A 135 21.00 5.95 -7.25
CA TRP A 135 21.23 4.52 -7.40
C TRP A 135 21.72 4.01 -8.76
N SER A 136 22.12 4.89 -9.67
CA SER A 136 22.86 4.51 -10.87
C SER A 136 24.20 3.84 -10.53
N THR A 137 24.84 3.20 -11.51
CA THR A 137 26.17 2.61 -11.31
C THR A 137 27.16 3.63 -10.79
N TYR A 138 27.17 4.84 -11.36
CA TYR A 138 28.09 5.90 -10.92
C TYR A 138 27.79 6.38 -9.50
N TYR A 139 26.51 6.52 -9.13
CA TYR A 139 26.11 6.82 -7.75
C TYR A 139 26.65 5.80 -6.73
N LYS A 140 26.61 4.50 -7.07
CA LYS A 140 27.09 3.41 -6.21
C LYS A 140 28.62 3.34 -6.11
N THR A 141 29.34 3.94 -7.05
CA THR A 141 30.82 3.83 -7.16
C THR A 141 31.57 5.09 -6.78
N ASP A 142 30.93 6.27 -6.84
CA ASP A 142 31.60 7.55 -6.59
C ASP A 142 31.87 7.80 -5.11
N GLU A 143 31.07 7.22 -4.22
CA GLU A 143 31.27 7.29 -2.76
C GLU A 143 31.33 5.86 -2.17
N PRO A 144 32.27 5.59 -1.25
CA PRO A 144 32.25 4.35 -0.48
C PRO A 144 30.92 4.25 0.29
N ASP A 145 30.36 3.05 0.37
CA ASP A 145 29.14 2.72 1.12
C ASP A 145 27.77 3.16 0.52
N HIS A 146 27.72 3.62 -0.73
CA HIS A 146 26.46 3.89 -1.46
C HIS A 146 25.76 2.64 -2.04
N TRP A 147 25.97 1.48 -1.45
CA TRP A 147 25.34 0.24 -1.89
C TRP A 147 23.90 0.16 -1.41
N LYS A 148 22.99 -0.23 -2.32
CA LYS A 148 21.58 -0.45 -1.98
C LYS A 148 21.38 -1.51 -0.90
N TRP A 149 22.24 -2.53 -0.86
CA TRP A 149 22.11 -3.70 0.01
C TRP A 149 23.08 -3.61 1.19
N THR A 150 22.59 -3.04 2.28
CA THR A 150 23.18 -3.08 3.62
C THR A 150 22.36 -4.04 4.48
N LEU A 151 22.83 -4.36 5.70
CA LEU A 151 22.04 -5.19 6.62
C LEU A 151 20.69 -4.53 6.95
N GLY A 152 20.69 -3.20 7.14
CA GLY A 152 19.48 -2.43 7.42
C GLY A 152 18.49 -2.44 6.25
N SER A 153 18.97 -2.18 5.03
CA SER A 153 18.09 -2.19 3.86
C SER A 153 17.62 -3.59 3.45
N SER A 154 18.41 -4.63 3.77
CA SER A 154 17.98 -6.03 3.60
C SER A 154 16.85 -6.40 4.55
N PHE A 155 16.90 -5.93 5.81
CA PHE A 155 15.80 -6.09 6.76
C PHE A 155 14.55 -5.30 6.32
N PHE A 156 14.75 -4.07 5.84
CA PHE A 156 13.66 -3.27 5.27
C PHE A 156 12.98 -4.00 4.09
N TYR A 157 13.77 -4.55 3.17
CA TYR A 157 13.27 -5.33 2.04
C TYR A 157 12.49 -6.58 2.49
N SER A 158 13.06 -7.40 3.39
CA SER A 158 12.38 -8.62 3.86
C SER A 158 11.03 -8.31 4.51
N MET A 159 10.97 -7.22 5.28
CA MET A 159 9.75 -6.71 5.88
C MET A 159 8.68 -6.30 4.87
N ASN A 160 9.07 -5.58 3.82
CA ASN A 160 8.15 -5.20 2.75
C ASN A 160 7.61 -6.40 1.96
N VAL A 161 8.39 -7.48 1.84
CA VAL A 161 7.94 -8.72 1.19
C VAL A 161 6.81 -9.36 1.99
N TYR A 162 7.05 -9.68 3.27
CA TYR A 162 6.03 -10.40 4.06
C TYR A 162 4.84 -9.53 4.47
N THR A 163 5.00 -8.21 4.57
CA THR A 163 3.89 -7.27 4.81
C THR A 163 3.10 -6.93 3.57
N THR A 164 3.57 -7.33 2.38
CA THR A 164 2.97 -7.02 1.08
C THR A 164 2.89 -5.52 0.75
N VAL A 165 3.69 -4.68 1.43
CA VAL A 165 3.82 -3.24 1.09
C VAL A 165 4.57 -3.07 -0.22
N GLY A 166 5.73 -3.72 -0.36
CA GLY A 166 6.38 -3.91 -1.65
C GLY A 166 6.78 -2.65 -2.44
N TYR A 167 7.38 -1.62 -1.82
CA TYR A 167 7.77 -0.36 -2.49
C TYR A 167 8.49 -0.47 -3.85
N GLY A 168 9.20 -1.56 -4.14
CA GLY A 168 9.91 -1.70 -5.41
C GLY A 168 11.17 -0.83 -5.58
N SER A 169 11.47 0.08 -4.65
CA SER A 169 12.69 0.89 -4.64
C SER A 169 13.98 0.07 -4.51
N ILE A 170 13.88 -1.09 -3.83
CA ILE A 170 14.90 -2.14 -3.79
C ILE A 170 14.26 -3.45 -4.26
N ALA A 171 14.91 -4.11 -5.22
CA ALA A 171 14.51 -5.42 -5.72
C ALA A 171 15.76 -6.30 -6.00
N PRO A 172 15.66 -7.62 -5.81
CA PRO A 172 16.75 -8.55 -6.06
C PRO A 172 17.04 -8.65 -7.56
N GLU A 173 18.30 -8.46 -7.93
CA GLU A 173 18.77 -8.58 -9.31
C GLU A 173 19.23 -10.02 -9.62
N THR A 174 19.74 -10.76 -8.61
CA THR A 174 20.27 -12.12 -8.79
C THR A 174 19.16 -13.18 -8.82
N PHE A 175 19.42 -14.29 -9.53
CA PHE A 175 18.47 -15.40 -9.63
C PHE A 175 18.18 -16.04 -8.27
N GLU A 176 19.22 -16.23 -7.46
CA GLU A 176 19.15 -16.85 -6.14
C GLU A 176 18.27 -16.02 -5.19
N ALA A 177 18.45 -14.69 -5.18
CA ALA A 177 17.68 -13.81 -4.32
C ALA A 177 16.21 -13.68 -4.78
N ARG A 178 15.94 -13.78 -6.09
CA ARG A 178 14.57 -13.84 -6.63
C ARG A 178 13.87 -15.14 -6.23
N CYS A 179 14.55 -16.29 -6.37
CA CYS A 179 14.06 -17.58 -5.90
C CYS A 179 13.80 -17.58 -4.40
N PHE A 180 14.73 -17.04 -3.61
CA PHE A 180 14.54 -16.89 -2.17
C PHE A 180 13.34 -15.99 -1.84
N THR A 181 13.17 -14.85 -2.53
CA THR A 181 12.02 -13.97 -2.33
C THR A 181 10.69 -14.69 -2.60
N MET A 182 10.61 -15.50 -3.65
CA MET A 182 9.40 -16.28 -3.96
C MET A 182 9.07 -17.28 -2.83
N LEU A 183 10.06 -18.03 -2.34
CA LEU A 183 9.88 -18.97 -1.24
C LEU A 183 9.55 -18.25 0.07
N TYR A 184 10.26 -17.16 0.37
CA TYR A 184 10.08 -16.35 1.56
C TYR A 184 8.67 -15.74 1.62
N GLY A 185 8.20 -15.13 0.52
CA GLY A 185 6.84 -14.59 0.44
C GLY A 185 5.76 -15.66 0.58
N THR A 186 5.94 -16.82 -0.04
CA THR A 186 4.98 -17.94 0.03
C THR A 186 4.77 -18.41 1.48
N LEU A 187 5.85 -18.47 2.27
CA LEU A 187 5.78 -18.92 3.66
C LEU A 187 5.33 -17.82 4.62
N PHE A 188 5.91 -16.61 4.49
CA PHE A 188 5.77 -15.57 5.50
C PHE A 188 4.59 -14.63 5.25
N CYS A 189 4.14 -14.38 4.01
CA CYS A 189 2.95 -13.53 3.79
C CYS A 189 1.69 -14.07 4.51
N PRO A 190 1.33 -15.38 4.39
CA PRO A 190 0.19 -15.92 5.11
C PRO A 190 0.37 -15.88 6.63
N LEU A 191 1.58 -16.19 7.13
CA LEU A 191 1.90 -16.14 8.55
C LEU A 191 1.73 -14.72 9.10
N THR A 192 2.24 -13.71 8.39
CA THR A 192 2.09 -12.31 8.76
C THR A 192 0.63 -11.91 8.80
N TRP A 193 -0.22 -12.35 7.87
CA TRP A 193 -1.66 -12.04 7.92
C TRP A 193 -2.34 -12.63 9.16
N ILE A 194 -1.93 -13.83 9.61
CA ILE A 194 -2.42 -14.42 10.88
C ILE A 194 -1.97 -13.56 12.06
N ILE A 195 -0.69 -13.16 12.10
CA ILE A 195 -0.14 -12.32 13.17
C ILE A 195 -0.85 -10.96 13.23
N ILE A 196 -1.00 -10.28 12.08
CA ILE A 196 -1.68 -8.98 12.03
C ILE A 196 -3.16 -9.13 12.43
N ARG A 197 -3.82 -10.24 12.08
CA ARG A 197 -5.20 -10.52 12.53
C ARG A 197 -5.28 -10.60 14.06
N ASP A 198 -4.39 -11.38 14.68
CA ASP A 198 -4.34 -11.55 16.14
C ASP A 198 -4.02 -10.23 16.86
N LEU A 199 -2.98 -9.51 16.39
CA LEU A 199 -2.64 -8.18 16.91
C LEU A 199 -3.78 -7.18 16.73
N GLY A 200 -4.52 -7.24 15.62
CA GLY A 200 -5.68 -6.39 15.36
C GLY A 200 -6.81 -6.69 16.34
N GLN A 201 -7.09 -7.97 16.62
CA GLN A 201 -8.07 -8.37 17.62
C GLN A 201 -7.68 -7.89 19.02
N LEU A 202 -6.41 -8.05 19.40
CA LEU A 202 -5.88 -7.54 20.65
C LEU A 202 -6.09 -6.02 20.75
N ALA A 203 -5.71 -5.27 19.70
CA ALA A 203 -5.91 -3.82 19.64
C ALA A 203 -7.39 -3.42 19.76
N LEU A 204 -8.30 -4.13 19.10
CA LEU A 204 -9.74 -3.90 19.18
C LEU A 204 -10.28 -4.13 20.60
N VAL A 205 -9.83 -5.18 21.30
CA VAL A 205 -10.21 -5.45 22.70
C VAL A 205 -9.76 -4.30 23.60
N TYR A 206 -8.52 -3.83 23.46
CA TYR A 206 -8.02 -2.69 24.23
C TYR A 206 -8.81 -1.42 23.93
N LEU A 207 -9.00 -1.06 22.66
CA LEU A 207 -9.74 0.13 22.26
C LEU A 207 -11.20 0.09 22.75
N THR A 208 -11.87 -1.05 22.61
CA THR A 208 -13.26 -1.22 23.08
C THR A 208 -13.33 -1.14 24.61
N THR A 209 -12.35 -1.68 25.32
CA THR A 209 -12.27 -1.59 26.78
C THR A 209 -12.07 -0.15 27.24
N VAL A 210 -11.17 0.60 26.60
CA VAL A 210 -10.95 2.02 26.88
C VAL A 210 -12.20 2.82 26.59
N TYR A 211 -12.83 2.61 25.43
CA TYR A 211 -14.09 3.26 25.06
C TYR A 211 -15.21 2.99 26.06
N ALA A 212 -15.41 1.74 26.47
CA ALA A 212 -16.42 1.37 27.45
C ALA A 212 -16.17 2.04 28.81
N ARG A 213 -14.90 2.06 29.28
CA ARG A 213 -14.53 2.76 30.53
C ARG A 213 -14.78 4.26 30.47
N LEU A 214 -14.46 4.91 29.34
CA LEU A 214 -14.71 6.34 29.15
C LEU A 214 -16.21 6.61 29.11
N LYS A 215 -16.98 5.83 28.33
CA LYS A 215 -18.44 5.97 28.23
C LYS A 215 -19.12 5.80 29.61
N LEU A 216 -18.72 4.80 30.38
CA LEU A 216 -19.21 4.58 31.75
C LEU A 216 -18.86 5.73 32.72
N ARG A 217 -17.76 6.45 32.47
CA ARG A 217 -17.36 7.61 33.28
C ARG A 217 -18.19 8.85 32.99
N PHE A 218 -18.71 8.98 31.77
CA PHE A 218 -19.46 10.15 31.30
C PHE A 218 -20.98 9.95 31.25
N MET A 219 -21.49 8.76 31.54
CA MET A 219 -22.93 8.46 31.56
C MET A 219 -23.44 8.26 32.98
N ASP A 220 -24.55 8.93 33.32
CA ASP A 220 -25.24 8.80 34.61
C ASP A 220 -25.85 7.41 34.78
N GLY A 221 -25.29 6.64 35.72
CA GLY A 221 -25.90 5.67 36.65
C GLY A 221 -26.90 4.60 36.22
N ASN A 222 -27.40 4.56 34.98
CA ASN A 222 -28.62 3.83 34.63
C ASN A 222 -28.49 2.77 33.50
N GLU A 223 -27.26 2.43 33.07
CA GLU A 223 -27.06 1.34 32.10
C GLU A 223 -27.02 -0.05 32.78
N LYS A 224 -27.71 -1.02 32.16
CA LYS A 224 -27.82 -2.41 32.64
C LYS A 224 -26.49 -3.15 32.44
N ALA A 225 -26.10 -3.96 33.43
CA ALA A 225 -24.84 -4.73 33.45
C ALA A 225 -24.64 -5.71 32.27
N ASP A 226 -25.70 -6.04 31.52
CA ASP A 226 -25.70 -7.01 30.41
C ASP A 226 -25.52 -6.36 29.01
N GLN A 227 -25.23 -5.05 28.92
CA GLN A 227 -25.03 -4.41 27.61
C GLN A 227 -23.66 -4.71 27.00
N LEU A 228 -23.66 -5.20 25.75
CA LEU A 228 -22.46 -5.38 24.93
C LEU A 228 -22.06 -4.03 24.31
N TYR A 229 -20.86 -3.55 24.65
CA TYR A 229 -20.28 -2.36 24.01
C TYR A 229 -19.55 -2.76 22.74
N MET A 230 -20.02 -2.25 21.60
CA MET A 230 -19.29 -2.32 20.34
C MET A 230 -18.69 -0.95 20.04
N LEU A 231 -17.42 -0.93 19.63
CA LEU A 231 -16.74 0.29 19.23
C LEU A 231 -17.35 0.80 17.91
N PRO A 232 -17.88 2.04 17.86
CA PRO A 232 -18.45 2.60 16.64
C PRO A 232 -17.40 2.69 15.52
N TYR A 233 -17.80 2.35 14.30
CA TYR A 233 -16.94 2.37 13.11
C TYR A 233 -16.30 3.76 12.88
N SER A 234 -17.04 4.84 13.10
CA SER A 234 -16.54 6.22 12.94
C SER A 234 -15.37 6.55 13.87
N ILE A 235 -15.37 6.02 15.09
CA ILE A 235 -14.25 6.18 16.03
C ILE A 235 -13.01 5.47 15.50
N CYS A 236 -13.15 4.28 14.93
CA CYS A 236 -12.01 3.55 14.34
C CYS A 236 -11.39 4.28 13.15
N VAL A 237 -12.23 4.83 12.26
CA VAL A 237 -11.77 5.69 11.16
C VAL A 237 -11.04 6.91 11.69
N GLY A 238 -11.58 7.57 12.72
CA GLY A 238 -10.92 8.70 13.40
C GLY A 238 -9.56 8.33 13.98
N ILE A 239 -9.44 7.17 14.65
CA ILE A 239 -8.17 6.68 15.19
C ILE A 239 -7.14 6.45 14.08
N CYS A 240 -7.54 5.85 12.95
CA CYS A 240 -6.61 5.65 11.84
C CYS A 240 -6.20 6.96 11.16
N ALA A 241 -7.12 7.92 11.02
CA ALA A 241 -6.77 9.26 10.55
C ALA A 241 -5.75 9.94 11.49
N VAL A 242 -5.92 9.80 12.82
CA VAL A 242 -4.94 10.30 13.79
C VAL A 242 -3.59 9.58 13.66
N ILE A 243 -3.57 8.26 13.54
CA ILE A 243 -2.34 7.48 13.33
C ILE A 243 -1.62 7.93 12.05
N MET A 244 -2.35 8.19 10.97
CA MET A 244 -1.79 8.70 9.73
C MET A 244 -1.19 10.10 9.89
N VAL A 245 -1.89 11.04 10.54
CA VAL A 245 -1.36 12.39 10.77
C VAL A 245 -0.13 12.35 11.67
N VAL A 246 -0.20 11.60 12.78
CA VAL A 246 0.94 11.43 13.71
C VAL A 246 2.11 10.75 13.02
N GLY A 247 1.86 9.72 12.21
CA GLY A 247 2.88 9.06 11.39
C GLY A 247 3.53 10.01 10.40
N SER A 248 2.76 10.88 9.76
CA SER A 248 3.27 11.89 8.81
C SER A 248 4.16 12.91 9.52
N VAL A 249 3.73 13.40 10.69
CA VAL A 249 4.54 14.28 11.55
C VAL A 249 5.84 13.60 11.96
N TRP A 250 5.76 12.34 12.37
CA TRP A 250 6.93 11.59 12.79
C TRP A 250 7.92 11.37 11.63
N VAL A 251 7.46 10.97 10.45
CA VAL A 251 8.32 10.79 9.26
C VAL A 251 8.99 12.11 8.88
N TYR A 252 8.22 13.20 8.81
CA TYR A 252 8.74 14.52 8.47
C TYR A 252 9.89 14.96 9.38
N TYR A 253 9.69 14.90 10.71
CA TYR A 253 10.73 15.29 11.66
C TYR A 253 11.87 14.28 11.71
N TYR A 254 11.59 12.97 11.64
CA TYR A 254 12.62 11.95 11.73
C TYR A 254 13.56 12.02 10.52
N ASP A 255 13.04 12.24 9.32
CA ASP A 255 13.86 12.42 8.12
C ASP A 255 14.65 13.73 8.18
N ALA A 256 14.02 14.85 8.55
CA ALA A 256 14.67 16.16 8.65
C ALA A 256 15.80 16.20 9.70
N LEU A 257 15.63 15.53 10.84
CA LEU A 257 16.63 15.48 11.92
C LEU A 257 17.78 14.51 11.64
N SER A 258 17.59 13.57 10.72
CA SER A 258 18.58 12.53 10.42
C SER A 258 19.60 12.94 9.35
N GLY A 259 19.42 14.09 8.70
CA GLY A 259 20.32 14.58 7.66
C GLY A 259 20.77 16.03 7.87
N PRO A 260 21.49 16.59 6.90
CA PRO A 260 21.84 18.00 6.89
C PRO A 260 20.58 18.90 6.93
N PRO A 261 20.70 20.16 7.40
CA PRO A 261 19.59 21.10 7.36
C PRO A 261 18.97 21.21 5.97
N ASP A 262 17.64 21.25 5.90
CA ASP A 262 16.85 21.43 4.69
C ASP A 262 16.95 20.31 3.62
N THR A 263 17.44 19.12 3.97
CA THR A 263 17.45 17.95 3.05
C THR A 263 16.29 16.97 3.27
N GLY A 264 15.47 17.18 4.30
CA GLY A 264 14.35 16.32 4.64
C GLY A 264 13.23 16.32 3.59
N LEU A 265 12.40 15.29 3.64
CA LEU A 265 11.22 15.15 2.80
C LEU A 265 10.18 16.25 3.12
N ASP A 266 9.58 16.84 2.08
CA ASP A 266 8.52 17.83 2.26
C ASP A 266 7.31 17.27 3.04
N TRP A 267 6.53 18.15 3.68
CA TRP A 267 5.39 17.78 4.49
C TRP A 267 4.34 16.98 3.69
N PHE A 268 3.99 17.44 2.50
CA PHE A 268 2.98 16.75 1.68
C PHE A 268 3.49 15.37 1.23
N LEU A 269 4.75 15.30 0.83
CA LEU A 269 5.40 14.04 0.44
C LEU A 269 5.52 13.06 1.62
N SER A 270 5.74 13.56 2.84
CA SER A 270 5.74 12.75 4.07
C SER A 270 4.37 12.15 4.36
N MET A 271 3.30 12.93 4.16
CA MET A 271 1.92 12.46 4.28
C MET A 271 1.59 11.42 3.20
N TYR A 272 1.97 11.68 1.95
CA TYR A 272 1.77 10.77 0.83
C TYR A 272 2.48 9.43 1.06
N PHE A 273 3.77 9.47 1.44
CA PHE A 273 4.54 8.29 1.82
C PHE A 273 3.87 7.51 2.96
N THR A 274 3.48 8.20 4.04
CA THR A 274 2.80 7.59 5.19
C THR A 274 1.49 6.91 4.78
N PHE A 275 0.67 7.55 3.94
CA PHE A 275 -0.56 6.97 3.41
C PHE A 275 -0.30 5.70 2.60
N GLN A 276 0.61 5.74 1.63
CA GLN A 276 0.96 4.59 0.80
C GLN A 276 1.47 3.42 1.65
N THR A 277 2.21 3.71 2.72
CA THR A 277 2.78 2.72 3.63
C THR A 277 1.70 2.10 4.51
N PHE A 278 0.92 2.94 5.19
CA PHE A 278 -0.13 2.52 6.12
C PHE A 278 -1.21 1.68 5.42
N THR A 279 -1.56 2.05 4.19
CA THR A 279 -2.55 1.33 3.36
C THR A 279 -1.97 0.14 2.59
N THR A 280 -0.68 -0.15 2.75
CA THR A 280 0.05 -1.22 2.03
C THR A 280 -0.03 -1.10 0.51
N ILE A 281 -0.15 0.12 -0.03
CA ILE A 281 -0.05 0.38 -1.48
C ILE A 281 1.41 0.32 -1.92
N GLY A 282 2.29 0.98 -1.17
CA GLY A 282 3.75 0.98 -1.36
C GLY A 282 4.22 1.10 -2.82
N LEU A 283 4.05 2.28 -3.46
CA LEU A 283 4.55 2.49 -4.82
C LEU A 283 6.07 2.71 -4.88
N GLY A 284 6.66 3.25 -3.80
CA GLY A 284 8.10 3.52 -3.66
C GLY A 284 8.66 4.59 -4.58
N ASP A 285 7.78 5.37 -5.21
CA ASP A 285 8.06 6.60 -5.94
C ASP A 285 8.61 7.69 -5.01
N VAL A 286 8.08 7.77 -3.79
CA VAL A 286 8.53 8.70 -2.74
C VAL A 286 9.10 7.91 -1.57
N MET A 287 10.27 8.31 -1.10
CA MET A 287 10.90 7.80 0.12
C MET A 287 11.59 8.92 0.89
N PRO A 288 11.70 8.82 2.23
CA PRO A 288 12.54 9.72 3.01
C PRO A 288 13.95 9.82 2.45
N ASN A 289 14.53 11.02 2.45
CA ASN A 289 15.82 11.26 1.80
C ASN A 289 16.99 10.73 2.61
N ASN A 290 16.95 10.94 3.93
CA ASN A 290 18.03 10.65 4.86
C ASN A 290 17.87 9.26 5.50
N ILE A 291 16.64 8.72 5.54
CA ILE A 291 16.32 7.42 6.13
C ILE A 291 15.59 6.42 5.19
N PRO A 292 15.90 6.36 3.87
CA PRO A 292 15.06 5.68 2.87
C PRO A 292 14.77 4.20 3.18
N PHE A 293 15.70 3.51 3.84
CA PHE A 293 15.61 2.08 4.14
C PHE A 293 15.84 1.76 5.62
N SER A 294 15.50 2.69 6.52
CA SER A 294 15.70 2.49 7.96
C SER A 294 14.83 1.35 8.50
N PRO A 295 15.39 0.35 9.22
CA PRO A 295 14.60 -0.68 9.90
C PRO A 295 13.57 -0.13 10.88
N ILE A 296 13.86 1.01 11.51
CA ILE A 296 12.97 1.67 12.47
C ILE A 296 11.70 2.13 11.75
N LEU A 297 11.85 2.70 10.54
CA LEU A 297 10.74 3.15 9.70
C LEU A 297 9.74 2.00 9.47
N CYS A 298 10.21 0.87 8.93
CA CYS A 298 9.34 -0.30 8.72
C CYS A 298 8.73 -0.82 10.01
N THR A 299 9.49 -0.87 11.10
CA THR A 299 9.02 -1.40 12.38
C THR A 299 7.83 -0.61 12.92
N VAL A 300 7.90 0.73 12.89
CA VAL A 300 6.80 1.60 13.33
C VAL A 300 5.55 1.36 12.49
N PHE A 301 5.69 1.28 11.16
CA PHE A 301 4.56 1.05 10.27
C PHE A 301 3.95 -0.35 10.40
N PHE A 302 4.73 -1.38 10.74
CA PHE A 302 4.17 -2.70 10.99
C PHE A 302 3.19 -2.73 12.15
N PHE A 303 3.47 -2.00 13.24
CA PHE A 303 2.52 -1.88 14.35
C PHE A 303 1.26 -1.09 14.00
N SER A 304 1.26 -0.35 12.90
CA SER A 304 0.09 0.37 12.40
C SER A 304 -0.85 -0.53 11.56
N LEU A 305 -0.34 -1.58 10.91
CA LEU A 305 -1.12 -2.51 10.08
C LEU A 305 -2.26 -3.24 10.80
N PRO A 306 -2.12 -3.66 12.08
CA PRO A 306 -3.23 -4.20 12.86
C PRO A 306 -4.45 -3.28 12.88
N MET A 307 -4.26 -1.95 12.91
CA MET A 307 -5.38 -1.01 12.91
C MET A 307 -6.14 -0.99 11.59
N LEU A 308 -5.45 -1.09 10.46
CA LEU A 308 -6.10 -1.21 9.15
C LEU A 308 -6.96 -2.50 9.08
N LYS A 309 -6.49 -3.62 9.64
CA LYS A 309 -7.29 -4.86 9.71
C LYS A 309 -8.50 -4.71 10.63
N VAL A 310 -8.39 -3.99 11.74
CA VAL A 310 -9.53 -3.68 12.61
C VAL A 310 -10.59 -2.89 11.86
N ILE A 311 -10.20 -1.84 11.12
CA ILE A 311 -11.12 -1.10 10.27
C ILE A 311 -11.79 -2.01 9.26
N ASN A 312 -11.03 -2.79 8.50
CA ASN A 312 -11.60 -3.67 7.47
C ASN A 312 -12.64 -4.64 8.05
N ARG A 313 -12.35 -5.22 9.22
CA ARG A 313 -13.30 -6.11 9.92
C ARG A 313 -14.55 -5.37 10.38
N LEU A 314 -14.41 -4.17 10.94
CA LEU A 314 -15.55 -3.38 11.41
C LEU A 314 -16.38 -2.82 10.26
N SER A 315 -15.76 -2.41 9.14
CA SER A 315 -16.44 -2.05 7.89
C SER A 315 -17.31 -3.21 7.43
N TYR A 316 -16.74 -4.41 7.37
CA TYR A 316 -17.46 -5.63 6.98
C TYR A 316 -18.67 -5.88 7.90
N LEU A 317 -18.46 -5.90 9.22
CA LEU A 317 -19.54 -6.12 10.18
C LEU A 317 -20.61 -5.02 10.14
N SER A 318 -20.21 -3.76 9.91
CA SER A 318 -21.15 -2.64 9.78
C SER A 318 -22.01 -2.77 8.51
N MET A 319 -21.41 -3.20 7.40
CA MET A 319 -22.14 -3.45 6.16
C MET A 319 -23.09 -4.64 6.29
N GLU A 320 -22.66 -5.73 6.93
CA GLU A 320 -23.49 -6.91 7.17
C GLU A 320 -24.69 -6.58 8.06
N ASN A 321 -24.47 -5.89 9.19
CA ASN A 321 -25.54 -5.47 10.10
C ASN A 321 -26.46 -4.41 9.48
N GLY A 322 -25.97 -3.56 8.57
CA GLY A 322 -26.78 -2.56 7.87
C GLY A 322 -27.62 -3.13 6.71
N VAL A 323 -27.25 -4.30 6.17
CA VAL A 323 -28.01 -5.02 5.14
C VAL A 323 -29.08 -5.95 5.74
N HIS A 324 -28.87 -6.39 6.99
CA HIS A 324 -29.79 -7.28 7.71
C HIS A 324 -30.57 -6.59 8.85
N GLY A 325 -30.46 -5.26 8.99
CA GLY A 325 -31.10 -4.44 10.01
C GLY A 325 -32.42 -3.84 9.59
#